data_AF-A0AAV4I6W3-F1
#
_entry.id   AF-A0AAV4I6W3-F1
#
_cell.length_a   1.000
_cell.length_b   1.000
_cell.length_c   1.000
_cell.angle_alpha   90.00
_cell.angle_beta   90.00
_cell.angle_gamma   90.00
#
_symmetry.space_group_name_H-M   'P 1'
#
loop_
_entity.id
_entity.type
_entity.pdbx_description
1 polymer ?
#
loop_
_entity_poly.entity_id
_entity_poly.type
_entity_poly.pdbx_seq_one_letter_code
_entity_poly.pdbx_strand_id
1 'polypeptide(L)'
;MDHTQSKLTFNVYIESRVIRQSFTWESNHYTILNVYSPTKTDERHAFLDTMDEIISMSEPENPIVCGDFNLVLNNDLDIIASATTDVQRVSNFLETWGLFDCLRAMHADPKRIYMGKKQSVYRQTSRLHPL
;
A
#
# COMPACT_ATOMS: atom_id res chain seq x y z
N MET A 1 -18.98 -30.45 16.37
CA MET A 1 -18.37 -29.32 15.65
C MET A 1 -17.17 -29.90 14.93
N ASP A 2 -17.24 -29.92 13.61
CA ASP A 2 -16.20 -30.54 12.79
C ASP A 2 -14.96 -29.66 12.85
N HIS A 3 -13.85 -30.18 13.39
CA HIS A 3 -12.59 -29.46 13.42
C HIS A 3 -11.98 -29.54 12.02
N THR A 4 -12.45 -28.71 11.10
CA THR A 4 -11.84 -28.56 9.79
C THR A 4 -10.42 -28.07 10.01
N GLN A 5 -9.43 -28.96 9.83
CA GLN A 5 -8.02 -28.58 9.85
C GLN A 5 -7.79 -27.52 8.78
N SER A 6 -7.51 -26.29 9.19
CA SER A 6 -7.09 -25.23 8.29
C SER A 6 -5.74 -25.62 7.69
N LYS A 7 -5.73 -25.95 6.40
CA LYS A 7 -4.50 -26.25 5.65
C LYS A 7 -3.97 -24.97 5.03
N LEU A 8 -2.86 -24.48 5.56
CA LEU A 8 -2.15 -23.34 5.00
C LEU A 8 -1.20 -23.85 3.91
N THR A 9 -1.45 -23.48 2.66
CA THR A 9 -0.57 -23.78 1.52
C THR A 9 -0.04 -22.47 0.99
N PHE A 10 1.28 -22.34 0.84
CA PHE A 10 1.92 -21.12 0.38
C PHE A 10 2.51 -21.31 -1.01
N ASN A 11 2.17 -20.39 -1.92
CA ASN A 11 2.86 -20.21 -3.18
C ASN A 11 3.54 -18.85 -3.14
N VAL A 12 4.87 -18.81 -3.31
CA VAL A 12 5.65 -17.56 -3.28
C VAL A 12 6.10 -17.22 -4.68
N TYR A 13 5.75 -16.03 -5.15
CA TYR A 13 6.29 -15.43 -6.36
C TYR A 13 7.03 -14.15 -5.99
N ILE A 14 8.26 -14.00 -6.49
CA ILE A 14 9.13 -12.87 -6.20
C ILE A 14 9.48 -12.21 -7.53
N GLU A 15 9.03 -10.97 -7.69
CA GLU A 15 9.45 -10.12 -8.80
C GLU A 15 9.89 -8.78 -8.22
N SER A 16 11.21 -8.57 -8.17
CA SER A 16 11.98 -7.39 -7.71
C SER A 16 11.51 -6.64 -6.45
N ARG A 17 10.26 -6.17 -6.42
CA ARG A 17 9.62 -5.29 -5.45
C ARG A 17 8.24 -5.78 -4.99
N VAL A 18 7.78 -6.93 -5.48
CA VAL A 18 6.52 -7.55 -5.06
C VAL A 18 6.78 -8.99 -4.63
N ILE A 19 6.30 -9.32 -3.43
CA ILE A 19 6.21 -10.69 -2.93
C ILE A 19 4.75 -11.06 -2.90
N ARG A 20 4.37 -12.09 -3.67
CA ARG A 20 3.02 -12.66 -3.63
C ARG A 20 3.00 -13.89 -2.75
N GLN A 21 1.99 -13.99 -1.89
CA GLN A 21 1.73 -15.15 -1.07
C GLN A 21 0.23 -15.46 -1.08
N SER A 22 -0.14 -16.68 -1.45
CA SER A 22 -1.54 -17.12 -1.37
C SER A 22 -1.75 -18.07 -0.19
N PHE A 23 -2.95 -18.07 0.36
CA PHE A 23 -3.37 -19.00 1.42
C PHE A 23 -4.88 -19.26 1.38
N THR A 24 -5.34 -20.32 2.05
CA THR A 24 -6.77 -20.63 2.19
C THR A 24 -7.16 -20.57 3.67
N TRP A 25 -8.25 -19.87 3.96
CA TRP A 25 -8.83 -19.75 5.30
C TRP A 25 -10.35 -19.85 5.22
N GLU A 26 -10.96 -20.75 6.01
CA GLU A 26 -12.42 -20.97 6.02
C GLU A 26 -13.02 -21.14 4.62
N SER A 27 -12.39 -21.98 3.79
CA SER A 27 -12.78 -22.24 2.39
C SER A 27 -12.66 -21.06 1.43
N ASN A 28 -12.13 -19.92 1.87
CA ASN A 28 -11.85 -18.77 1.02
C ASN A 28 -10.36 -18.75 0.64
N HIS A 29 -10.07 -18.50 -0.63
CA HIS A 29 -8.70 -18.26 -1.10
C HIS A 29 -8.37 -16.77 -0.98
N TYR A 30 -7.17 -16.47 -0.49
CA TYR A 30 -6.66 -15.11 -0.31
C TYR A 30 -5.32 -14.98 -0.99
N THR A 31 -5.08 -13.83 -1.61
CA THR A 31 -3.79 -13.48 -2.20
C THR A 31 -3.25 -12.21 -1.56
N ILE A 32 -2.10 -12.31 -0.89
CA ILE A 32 -1.37 -11.17 -0.35
C ILE A 32 -0.30 -10.75 -1.35
N LEU A 33 -0.26 -9.47 -1.67
CA LEU A 33 0.81 -8.81 -2.40
C LEU A 33 1.51 -7.83 -1.46
N ASN A 34 2.72 -8.17 -1.03
CA ASN A 34 3.58 -7.29 -0.26
C ASN A 34 4.49 -6.49 -1.21
N VAL A 35 4.30 -5.19 -1.26
CA VAL A 35 4.89 -4.25 -2.21
C VAL A 35 5.97 -3.40 -1.55
N TYR A 36 7.07 -3.16 -2.29
CA TYR A 36 8.12 -2.20 -1.94
C TYR A 36 8.40 -1.26 -3.12
N SER A 37 7.56 -0.26 -3.27
CA SER A 37 7.57 0.72 -4.37
C SER A 37 8.86 1.57 -4.38
N PRO A 38 9.35 2.02 -5.53
CA PRO A 38 10.49 2.93 -5.62
C PRO A 38 10.25 4.29 -4.91
N THR A 39 11.32 4.89 -4.41
CA THR A 39 11.28 6.23 -3.77
C THR A 39 11.36 7.36 -4.79
N LYS A 40 12.03 7.17 -5.93
CA LYS A 40 12.12 8.15 -7.01
C LYS A 40 10.83 8.16 -7.83
N THR A 41 10.32 9.36 -8.12
CA THR A 41 9.03 9.56 -8.80
C THR A 41 8.92 8.84 -10.14
N ASP A 42 9.90 8.96 -11.03
CA ASP A 42 9.80 8.34 -12.37
C ASP A 42 9.84 6.81 -12.31
N GLU A 43 10.68 6.25 -11.44
CA GLU A 43 10.72 4.80 -11.20
C GLU A 43 9.42 4.31 -10.55
N ARG A 44 8.84 5.09 -9.64
CA ARG A 44 7.56 4.78 -8.98
C ARG A 44 6.41 4.82 -9.95
N HIS A 45 6.32 5.81 -10.84
CA HIS A 45 5.28 5.85 -11.86
C HIS A 45 5.32 4.60 -12.75
N ALA A 46 6.50 4.26 -13.28
CA ALA A 46 6.66 3.05 -14.09
C ALA A 46 6.28 1.78 -13.32
N PHE A 47 6.65 1.72 -12.03
CA PHE A 47 6.25 0.61 -11.15
C PHE A 47 4.72 0.54 -10.95
N LEU A 48 4.07 1.66 -10.65
CA LEU A 48 2.61 1.70 -10.47
C LEU A 48 1.87 1.33 -11.75
N ASP A 49 2.37 1.72 -12.91
CA ASP A 49 1.79 1.35 -14.21
C ASP A 49 1.87 -0.17 -14.48
N THR A 50 2.81 -0.90 -13.84
CA THR A 50 2.90 -2.38 -13.92
C THR A 50 2.05 -3.12 -12.90
N MET A 51 1.47 -2.45 -11.91
CA MET A 51 0.75 -3.11 -10.80
C MET A 51 -0.46 -3.92 -11.27
N ASP A 52 -1.18 -3.43 -12.28
CA ASP A 52 -2.33 -4.14 -12.88
C ASP A 52 -1.91 -5.45 -13.56
N GLU A 53 -0.76 -5.46 -14.22
CA GLU A 53 -0.19 -6.67 -14.82
C GLU A 53 0.21 -7.68 -13.74
N ILE A 54 0.91 -7.22 -12.69
CA ILE A 54 1.40 -8.07 -11.59
C ILE A 54 0.24 -8.79 -10.88
N ILE A 55 -0.84 -8.06 -10.57
CA ILE A 55 -1.97 -8.62 -9.84
C ILE A 55 -2.82 -9.52 -10.76
N SER A 56 -3.02 -9.16 -12.04
CA SER A 56 -3.84 -9.93 -13.00
C SER A 56 -3.25 -11.27 -13.38
N MET A 57 -1.92 -11.45 -13.34
CA MET A 57 -1.24 -12.74 -13.55
C MET A 57 -1.71 -13.87 -12.62
N SER A 58 -2.49 -13.58 -11.58
CA SER A 58 -2.93 -14.55 -10.58
C SER A 58 -4.43 -14.82 -10.56
N GLU A 59 -5.25 -14.07 -11.31
CA GLU A 59 -6.71 -14.01 -11.10
C GLU A 59 -7.07 -14.03 -9.59
N PRO A 60 -6.54 -13.09 -8.79
CA PRO A 60 -6.50 -13.24 -7.34
C PRO A 60 -7.90 -13.18 -6.74
N GLU A 61 -8.27 -14.24 -6.04
CA GLU A 61 -9.41 -14.22 -5.13
C GLU A 61 -9.02 -13.48 -3.84
N ASN A 62 -9.87 -12.55 -3.42
CA ASN A 62 -9.73 -11.74 -2.21
C ASN A 62 -8.32 -11.11 -2.05
N PRO A 63 -7.92 -10.20 -2.96
CA PRO A 63 -6.60 -9.59 -2.93
C PRO A 63 -6.41 -8.70 -1.70
N ILE A 64 -5.25 -8.83 -1.07
CA ILE A 64 -4.76 -7.96 -0.01
C ILE A 64 -3.44 -7.36 -0.50
N VAL A 65 -3.41 -6.05 -0.71
CA VAL A 65 -2.19 -5.34 -1.11
C VAL A 65 -1.68 -4.56 0.10
N CYS A 66 -0.43 -4.78 0.45
CA CYS A 66 0.20 -4.15 1.62
C CYS A 66 1.68 -3.85 1.34
N GLY A 67 2.33 -3.14 2.26
CA GLY A 67 3.76 -2.81 2.17
C GLY A 67 4.02 -1.32 2.13
N ASP A 68 5.15 -0.93 1.55
CA ASP A 68 5.60 0.45 1.45
C ASP A 68 5.47 0.94 0.01
N PHE A 69 4.46 1.78 -0.22
CA PHE A 69 4.22 2.40 -1.52
C PHE A 69 5.08 3.64 -1.77
N ASN A 70 5.84 4.11 -0.78
CA ASN A 70 6.62 5.35 -0.86
C ASN A 70 5.81 6.56 -1.36
N LEU A 71 4.52 6.60 -1.00
CA LEU A 71 3.58 7.65 -1.33
C LEU A 71 2.51 7.78 -0.25
N VAL A 72 1.70 8.80 -0.39
CA VAL A 72 0.58 9.15 0.46
C VAL A 72 -0.69 9.10 -0.39
N LEU A 73 -1.70 8.34 0.07
CA LEU A 73 -2.93 8.10 -0.69
C LEU A 73 -3.93 9.26 -0.57
N ASN A 74 -3.88 10.02 0.51
CA ASN A 74 -4.82 11.12 0.72
C ASN A 74 -4.08 12.39 1.14
N ASN A 75 -3.84 13.27 0.18
CA ASN A 75 -3.14 14.54 0.40
C ASN A 75 -3.85 15.48 1.40
N ASP A 76 -5.14 15.30 1.65
CA ASP A 76 -5.91 16.14 2.60
C ASP A 76 -5.82 15.62 4.04
N LEU A 77 -5.68 14.29 4.21
CA LEU A 77 -5.68 13.62 5.51
C LEU A 77 -4.26 13.26 6.02
N ASP A 78 -3.25 13.40 5.17
CA ASP A 78 -1.86 13.06 5.42
C ASP A 78 -0.93 14.27 5.23
N ILE A 79 0.23 14.27 5.88
CA ILE A 79 1.04 15.49 6.06
C ILE A 79 1.91 15.83 4.86
N ILE A 80 2.43 14.81 4.18
CA ILE A 80 3.36 14.99 3.06
C ILE A 80 2.58 14.72 1.80
N ALA A 81 2.19 15.79 1.10
CA ALA A 81 1.50 15.66 -0.16
C ALA A 81 2.35 14.84 -1.14
N SER A 82 1.75 13.80 -1.71
CA SER A 82 2.29 13.13 -2.88
C SER A 82 1.94 13.91 -4.14
N ALA A 83 2.66 13.63 -5.23
CA ALA A 83 2.29 14.16 -6.52
C ALA A 83 0.86 13.73 -6.85
N THR A 84 0.02 14.64 -7.34
CA THR A 84 -1.37 14.35 -7.72
C THR A 84 -1.47 13.17 -8.69
N THR A 85 -0.45 13.00 -9.54
CA THR A 85 -0.33 11.90 -10.49
C THR A 85 -0.08 10.53 -9.83
N ASP A 86 0.59 10.48 -8.69
CA ASP A 86 0.77 9.23 -7.92
C ASP A 86 -0.57 8.83 -7.27
N VAL A 87 -1.24 9.80 -6.63
CA VAL A 87 -2.54 9.58 -5.98
C VAL A 87 -3.55 9.04 -6.98
N GLN A 88 -3.67 9.69 -8.15
CA GLN A 88 -4.61 9.24 -9.18
C GLN A 88 -4.32 7.82 -9.67
N ARG A 89 -3.05 7.46 -9.88
CA ARG A 89 -2.67 6.10 -10.30
C ARG A 89 -3.10 5.06 -9.28
N VAL A 90 -2.83 5.32 -8.00
CA VAL A 90 -3.24 4.37 -6.96
C VAL A 90 -4.74 4.34 -6.78
N SER A 91 -5.44 5.48 -6.87
CA SER A 91 -6.90 5.50 -6.86
C SER A 91 -7.51 4.66 -7.98
N ASN A 92 -6.99 4.78 -9.20
CA ASN A 92 -7.42 3.96 -10.34
C ASN A 92 -7.14 2.48 -10.08
N PHE A 93 -5.94 2.14 -9.59
CA PHE A 93 -5.59 0.77 -9.21
C PHE A 93 -6.55 0.20 -8.16
N LEU A 94 -6.85 0.97 -7.11
CA LEU A 94 -7.79 0.55 -6.07
C LEU A 94 -9.19 0.31 -6.63
N GLU A 95 -9.68 1.20 -7.49
CA GLU A 95 -10.99 1.08 -8.13
C GLU A 95 -11.08 -0.15 -9.05
N THR A 96 -10.08 -0.37 -9.91
CA THR A 96 -9.99 -1.52 -10.82
C THR A 96 -10.11 -2.85 -10.09
N TRP A 97 -9.49 -2.95 -8.91
CA TRP A 97 -9.42 -4.20 -8.14
C TRP A 97 -10.42 -4.27 -6.98
N GLY A 98 -11.33 -3.30 -6.87
CA GLY A 98 -12.31 -3.23 -5.78
C GLY A 98 -11.68 -3.14 -4.38
N LEU A 99 -10.49 -2.55 -4.30
CA LEU A 99 -9.71 -2.38 -3.08
C LEU A 99 -10.03 -1.06 -2.39
N PHE A 100 -9.72 -0.98 -1.10
CA PHE A 100 -9.81 0.25 -0.33
C PHE A 100 -8.70 0.33 0.71
N ASP A 101 -8.39 1.55 1.15
CA ASP A 101 -7.46 1.77 2.26
C ASP A 101 -8.11 1.36 3.59
N CYS A 102 -7.68 0.22 4.12
CA CYS A 102 -8.25 -0.34 5.35
C CYS A 102 -8.05 0.57 6.57
N LEU A 103 -6.94 1.30 6.64
CA LEU A 103 -6.67 2.22 7.74
C LEU A 103 -7.67 3.37 7.72
N ARG A 104 -7.93 3.95 6.55
CA ARG A 104 -8.88 5.07 6.40
C ARG A 104 -10.34 4.63 6.50
N ALA A 105 -10.67 3.41 6.08
CA ALA A 105 -11.98 2.84 6.33
C ALA A 105 -12.28 2.68 7.83
N MET A 106 -11.28 2.27 8.63
CA MET A 106 -11.44 2.11 10.09
C MET A 106 -11.29 3.43 10.87
N HIS A 107 -10.51 4.37 10.35
CA HIS A 107 -10.20 5.64 10.99
C HIS A 107 -10.47 6.80 10.01
N ALA A 108 -11.75 7.04 9.77
CA ALA A 108 -12.21 8.14 8.92
C ALA A 108 -11.90 9.54 9.50
N ASP A 109 -11.59 9.64 10.80
CA ASP A 109 -11.24 10.90 11.46
C ASP A 109 -9.80 11.33 11.07
N PRO A 110 -9.59 12.57 10.58
CA PRO A 110 -8.31 13.14 10.12
C PRO A 110 -7.20 13.25 11.16
N LYS A 111 -7.30 12.64 12.35
CA LYS A 111 -6.15 12.61 13.26
C LYS A 111 -4.99 11.99 12.51
N ARG A 112 -3.90 12.76 12.34
CA ARG A 112 -2.71 12.37 11.59
C ARG A 112 -2.16 11.05 12.15
N ILE A 113 -2.34 9.95 11.43
CA ILE A 113 -1.82 8.62 11.77
C ILE A 113 -0.53 8.41 10.97
N TYR A 114 0.48 7.81 11.62
CA TYR A 114 1.82 7.63 11.04
C TYR A 114 2.22 6.17 11.07
N MET A 115 2.74 5.67 9.95
CA MET A 115 3.42 4.39 9.85
C MET A 115 4.94 4.62 9.98
N GLY A 116 5.40 5.09 11.15
CA GLY A 116 6.82 5.39 11.38
C GLY A 116 7.08 6.12 12.70
N LYS A 117 8.32 6.07 13.21
CA LYS A 117 8.72 6.87 14.38
C LYS A 117 8.45 8.34 14.08
N LYS A 118 7.68 8.98 14.94
CA LYS A 118 7.44 10.44 14.95
C LYS A 118 8.79 11.15 14.88
N GLN A 119 9.20 11.65 13.70
CA GLN A 119 10.33 12.56 13.63
C GLN A 119 9.94 13.79 14.44
N SER A 120 10.69 14.07 15.51
CA SER A 120 10.46 15.25 16.32
C SER A 120 10.57 16.48 15.42
N VAL A 121 9.50 17.28 15.36
CA VAL A 121 9.39 18.50 14.53
C VAL A 121 10.34 19.64 15.01
N TYR A 122 11.38 19.32 15.78
CA TYR A 122 12.39 20.27 16.23
C TYR A 122 13.58 20.26 15.27
N ARG A 123 13.52 21.06 14.19
CA ARG A 123 14.66 21.77 13.56
C ARG A 123 14.25 22.53 12.29
N GLN A 124 13.33 23.49 12.39
CA GLN A 124 13.21 24.57 11.40
C GLN A 124 12.87 25.94 12.02
N THR A 125 13.43 26.23 13.20
CA THR A 125 13.40 27.59 13.78
C THR A 125 14.79 28.00 14.22
N SER A 126 15.69 28.21 13.26
CA SER A 126 16.87 29.08 13.47
C SER A 126 17.57 29.35 12.14
N ARG A 127 17.06 30.35 11.42
CA ARG A 127 17.83 31.39 10.71
C ARG A 127 16.84 32.35 10.04
N LEU A 128 16.10 33.08 10.87
CA LEU A 128 15.76 34.45 10.49
C LEU A 128 17.08 35.23 10.57
N HIS A 129 17.48 35.80 9.44
CA HIS A 129 18.49 36.84 9.37
C HIS A 129 18.11 38.01 10.29
N PRO A 130 19.07 38.56 11.05
CA PRO A 130 19.10 39.98 11.35
C PRO A 130 20.14 40.66 10.44
N LEU A 131 19.62 41.60 9.64
CA LEU A 131 20.23 42.75 8.93
C LEU A 131 21.67 42.60 8.38
#